data_AF-A0A4V6KSX0-F1
#
_entry.id   AF-A0A4V6KSX0-F1
#
_cell.length_a   1.000
_cell.length_b   1.000
_cell.length_c   1.000
_cell.angle_alpha   90.00
_cell.angle_beta   90.00
_cell.angle_gamma   90.00
#
_symmetry.space_group_name_H-M   'P 1'
#
loop_
_entity.id
_entity.type
_entity.pdbx_description
1 polymer ?
#
loop_
_entity_poly.entity_id
_entity_poly.type
_entity_poly.pdbx_seq_one_letter_code
_entity_poly.pdbx_strand_id
1 'polypeptide(L)' 'MGLTPFYDRDMTGKNDRVGFGVEAWTDYLKLSANSYLALTDWHQSGILPITMSALPTAYDLRAEAYLPAYPQLGGS' A
#
# COMPACT_ATOMS: atom_id res chain seq x y z
N MET A 1 -12.89 12.60 -3.29
CA MET A 1 -12.12 11.91 -2.25
C MET A 1 -12.69 10.50 -2.09
N GLY A 2 -11.87 9.52 -1.74
CA GLY A 2 -12.25 8.12 -1.56
C GLY A 2 -11.50 7.46 -0.39
N LEU A 3 -12.09 6.40 0.15
CA LEU A 3 -11.50 5.53 1.17
C LEU A 3 -11.70 4.08 0.70
N THR A 4 -10.61 3.31 0.69
CA THR A 4 -10.58 1.95 0.19
C THR A 4 -9.91 1.03 1.21
N PRO A 5 -10.67 0.27 2.02
CA PRO A 5 -10.10 -0.79 2.84
C PRO A 5 -9.72 -2.00 1.97
N PHE A 6 -8.64 -2.68 2.30
CA PHE A 6 -8.21 -3.91 1.63
C PHE A 6 -7.60 -4.90 2.62
N TYR A 7 -7.69 -6.19 2.28
CA TYR A 7 -7.13 -7.28 3.06
C TYR A 7 -6.32 -8.19 2.14
N ASP A 8 -5.04 -8.33 2.44
CA ASP A 8 -4.10 -9.17 1.71
C ASP A 8 -3.75 -10.39 2.57
N ARG A 9 -3.95 -11.59 2.02
CA ARG A 9 -3.52 -12.85 2.63
C ARG A 9 -2.52 -13.55 1.72
N ASP A 10 -1.28 -13.64 2.17
CA ASP A 10 -0.27 -14.48 1.55
C ASP A 10 -0.43 -15.92 2.03
N MET A 11 -0.97 -16.78 1.16
CA MET A 11 -1.18 -18.20 1.43
C MET A 11 0.12 -19.00 1.56
N THR A 12 1.24 -18.52 0.98
CA THR A 12 2.53 -19.23 1.00
C THR A 12 3.32 -18.89 2.25
N GLY A 13 3.39 -17.60 2.59
CA GLY A 13 4.05 -17.09 3.80
C GLY A 13 3.21 -17.18 5.07
N LYS A 14 1.91 -17.50 4.98
CA LYS A 14 0.92 -17.41 6.08
C LYS A 14 0.87 -16.04 6.74
N ASN A 15 1.02 -15.00 5.93
CA ASN A 15 1.03 -13.62 6.39
C ASN A 15 -0.25 -12.91 5.98
N ASP A 16 -0.97 -12.44 6.99
CA ASP A 16 -2.15 -11.62 6.86
C ASP A 16 -1.79 -10.15 7.10
N ARG A 17 -2.26 -9.29 6.20
CA ARG A 17 -2.09 -7.84 6.24
C ARG A 17 -3.43 -7.18 5.97
N VAL A 18 -3.76 -6.16 6.74
CA VAL A 18 -4.87 -5.27 6.44
C VAL A 18 -4.31 -3.92 6.04
N GLY A 19 -4.94 -3.26 5.11
CA GLY A 19 -4.60 -1.89 4.80
C GLY A 19 -5.80 -1.05 4.47
N PHE A 20 -5.57 0.25 4.45
CA PHE A 20 -6.55 1.23 4.06
C PHE A 20 -5.86 2.29 3.22
N GLY A 21 -6.47 2.61 2.09
CA GLY A 21 -6.06 3.67 1.19
C GLY A 21 -7.03 4.84 1.27
N VAL A 22 -6.52 6.06 1.27
CA VAL A 22 -7.30 7.27 1.05
C VAL A 22 -6.83 7.94 -0.23
N GLU A 23 -7.78 8.43 -1.01
CA GLU A 23 -7.50 9.08 -2.28
C GLU A 23 -8.18 10.45 -2.34
N ALA A 24 -7.47 11.45 -2.84
CA ALA A 24 -8.00 12.76 -3.13
C ALA A 24 -7.52 13.19 -4.51
N TRP A 25 -8.46 13.37 -5.44
CA TRP A 25 -8.17 13.84 -6.80
C TRP A 25 -8.90 15.15 -7.09
N THR A 26 -8.25 15.96 -7.91
CA THR A 26 -8.79 17.14 -8.61
C THR A 26 -8.43 17.01 -10.10
N ASP A 27 -8.82 17.99 -10.92
CA ASP A 27 -8.70 17.92 -12.39
C ASP A 27 -7.29 17.62 -12.91
N TYR A 28 -6.24 17.96 -12.14
CA TYR A 28 -4.83 17.82 -12.54
C TYR A 28 -3.90 17.26 -11.47
N LEU A 29 -4.45 16.80 -10.34
CA LEU A 29 -3.65 16.28 -9.22
C LEU A 29 -4.40 15.13 -8.56
N LYS A 30 -3.74 13.99 -8.42
CA LYS A 30 -4.21 12.82 -7.69
C LYS A 30 -3.23 12.53 -6.55
N LEU A 31 -3.73 12.62 -5.33
CA LEU A 31 -3.03 12.22 -4.12
C LEU A 31 -3.60 10.89 -3.64
N SER A 32 -2.73 9.96 -3.28
CA SER A 32 -3.10 8.73 -2.59
C SER A 32 -2.17 8.47 -1.42
N ALA A 33 -2.74 7.97 -0.34
CA ALA A 33 -2.01 7.55 0.85
C ALA A 33 -2.51 6.16 1.24
N ASN A 34 -1.61 5.20 1.35
CA ASN A 34 -1.94 3.84 1.76
C ASN A 34 -1.21 3.51 3.05
N SER A 35 -1.92 2.88 3.97
CA SER A 35 -1.35 2.33 5.20
C SER A 35 -1.53 0.83 5.22
N TYR A 36 -0.48 0.12 5.61
CA TYR A 36 -0.40 -1.32 5.67
C TYR A 36 -0.08 -1.74 7.09
N LEU A 37 -1.01 -2.44 7.72
CA LEU A 37 -0.88 -2.99 9.06
C LEU A 37 -0.73 -4.50 8.94
N ALA A 38 0.39 -5.02 9.42
CA ALA A 38 0.54 -6.46 9.57
C ALA A 38 -0.39 -6.94 10.69
N LEU A 39 -1.21 -7.95 10.38
CA LEU A 39 -2.05 -8.65 11.36
C LEU A 39 -1.34 -9.89 11.93
N THR A 40 -0.15 -10.19 11.42
CA THR A 40 0.62 -11.39 11.77
C THR A 40 1.87 -10.95 12.53
N ASP A 41 1.98 -11.39 13.78
CA ASP A 41 3.20 -11.24 14.57
C ASP A 41 4.33 -12.11 14.03
N TRP A 42 5.55 -11.83 14.49
CA TRP A 42 6.75 -12.61 14.16
C TRP A 42 6.49 -14.11 14.26
N HIS A 43 6.52 -14.79 13.13
CA HIS A 43 6.39 -16.24 13.06
C HIS A 43 7.55 -16.86 12.29
N GLN A 44 7.76 -18.15 12.50
CA GLN A 44 8.79 -18.90 11.79
C GLN A 44 8.46 -18.91 10.30
N SER A 45 9.38 -18.44 9.47
CA SER A 45 9.19 -18.39 8.03
C SER A 45 9.03 -19.80 7.47
N GLY A 46 7.96 -20.04 6.70
CA GLY A 46 7.73 -21.33 6.03
C GLY A 46 8.74 -21.65 4.94
N ILE A 47 9.55 -20.66 4.53
CA ILE A 47 10.51 -20.74 3.42
C ILE A 47 11.96 -20.79 3.94
N LEU A 48 12.29 -20.03 5.00
CA LEU A 48 13.60 -20.08 5.65
C LEU A 48 13.47 -20.54 7.12
N PRO A 49 13.86 -21.78 7.45
CA PRO A 49 13.63 -22.35 8.77
C PRO A 49 14.38 -21.66 9.92
N ILE A 50 15.36 -20.80 9.60
CA ILE A 50 16.19 -20.05 10.57
C ILE A 50 15.84 -18.56 10.66
N THR A 51 14.79 -18.10 9.98
CA THR A 51 14.44 -16.68 9.90
C THR A 51 13.04 -16.44 10.43
N MET A 52 12.89 -15.40 11.25
CA MET A 52 11.56 -14.91 11.62
C MET A 52 11.09 -13.91 10.56
N SER A 53 9.85 -14.05 10.12
CA SER A 53 9.21 -13.10 9.22
C SER A 53 8.08 -12.42 9.97
N ALA A 54 8.13 -11.09 10.03
CA ALA A 54 6.98 -10.24 10.29
C ALA A 54 6.88 -9.28 9.10
N LEU A 55 5.67 -9.03 8.59
CA LEU A 55 5.50 -7.93 7.65
C LEU A 55 5.67 -6.63 8.42
N PRO A 56 6.54 -5.72 7.98
CA PRO A 56 6.62 -4.41 8.62
C PRO A 56 5.32 -3.66 8.37
N THR A 57 4.77 -3.07 9.43
CA THR A 57 3.79 -1.99 9.27
C THR A 57 4.43 -0.89 8.45
N ALA A 58 3.80 -0.54 7.33
CA ALA A 58 4.35 0.37 6.34
C ALA A 58 3.26 1.37 5.89
N TYR A 59 3.69 2.49 5.33
CA TYR A 59 2.81 3.45 4.69
C TYR A 59 3.46 3.94 3.41
N ASP A 60 2.65 4.26 2.41
CA ASP A 60 3.09 4.94 1.19
C ASP A 60 2.24 6.17 0.93
N LEU A 61 2.88 7.18 0.33
CA LEU A 61 2.27 8.41 -0.14
C LEU A 61 2.66 8.57 -1.61
N ARG A 62 1.67 8.88 -2.44
CA ARG A 62 1.85 9.06 -3.88
C ARG A 62 1.10 10.31 -4.33
N ALA A 63 1.75 11.10 -5.16
CA ALA A 63 1.21 12.35 -5.67
C ALA A 63 1.46 12.42 -7.18
N GLU A 64 0.41 12.25 -7.97
CA GLU A 64 0.47 12.31 -9.43
C GLU A 64 -0.09 13.65 -9.89
N ALA A 65 0.70 14.44 -10.60
CA ALA A 65 0.30 15.76 -11.11
C ALA A 65 0.40 15.79 -12.64
N TYR A 66 -0.55 16.46 -13.28
CA TYR A 66 -0.64 16.60 -14.73
C TYR A 66 -0.62 18.08 -15.12
N LEU A 67 0.00 18.43 -16.25
CA LEU A 67 -0.03 19.81 -16.73
C LEU A 67 -1.44 20.18 -17.23
N PRO A 68 -2.04 21.29 -16.78
CA PRO A 68 -3.37 21.68 -17.23
C PRO A 68 -3.48 21.94 -18.74
N ALA A 69 -2.40 22.49 -19.33
CA ALA A 69 -2.32 22.77 -20.76
C ALA A 69 -1.96 21.53 -21.61
N TYR A 70 -1.34 20.52 -21.00
CA TYR A 70 -0.94 19.27 -21.65
C TYR A 70 -1.18 18.09 -20.69
N PRO A 71 -2.42 17.62 -20.53
CA PRO A 71 -2.76 16.57 -19.56
C PRO A 71 -2.08 15.23 -19.87
N GLN A 72 -1.55 15.06 -21.08
CA GLN A 72 -0.70 13.94 -21.50
C GLN A 72 0.72 13.96 -20.90
N LEU A 73 1.15 15.08 -20.31
CA LEU A 73 2.42 15.22 -19.59
C LEU A 73 2.13 15.26 -18.09
N GLY A 74 2.37 14.13 -17.42
CA GLY A 74 2.23 13.99 -15.97
C GLY A 74 3.48 13.40 -15.32
N GLY A 75 3.63 13.64 -14.02
CA GLY A 75 4.69 13.11 -13.16
C GLY A 75 4.14 12.59 -11.82
N SER A 76 4.90 11.75 -11.12
CA SER A 76 4.52 11.05 -9.89
C SER A 76 5.63 11.02 -8.85
#